data_AF-A0A9D9HZW9-F1
#
_entry.id   AF-A0A9D9HZW9-F1
#
_cell.length_a   1.000
_cell.length_b   1.000
_cell.length_c   1.000
_cell.angle_alpha   90.00
_cell.angle_beta   90.00
_cell.angle_gamma   90.00
#
_symmetry.space_group_name_H-M   'P 1'
#
loop_
_entity.id
_entity.type
_entity.pdbx_description
1 polymer ?
#
loop_
_entity_poly.entity_id
_entity_poly.type
_entity_poly.pdbx_seq_one_letter_code
_entity_poly.pdbx_strand_id
1 'polypeptide(L)' 'MDWHLDVTFKEDANITLEKQAAMNQNIIRKWCFSILKMMDMYRRKCSMEKKRFSIGLKPMQYLEEVLEA' A
#
# COMPACT_ATOMS: atom_id res chain seq x y z
N MET A 1 33.55 -18.88 -18.18
CA MET A 1 32.23 -18.77 -17.55
C MET A 1 32.46 -18.47 -16.10
N ASP A 2 32.28 -17.22 -15.71
CA ASP A 2 32.56 -16.76 -14.35
C ASP A 2 31.27 -16.82 -13.54
N TRP A 3 30.93 -18.03 -13.10
CA TRP A 3 29.74 -18.33 -12.31
C TRP A 3 29.56 -17.39 -11.11
N HIS A 4 30.66 -16.94 -10.51
CA HIS A 4 30.67 -16.01 -9.40
C HIS A 4 30.11 -14.64 -9.79
N LEU A 5 30.43 -14.18 -11.00
CA LEU A 5 29.95 -12.92 -11.53
C LEU A 5 28.44 -13.00 -11.85
N ASP A 6 28.00 -14.11 -12.45
CA ASP A 6 26.59 -14.37 -12.74
C ASP A 6 25.73 -14.46 -11.46
N VAL A 7 26.24 -15.10 -10.40
CA VAL A 7 25.56 -15.17 -9.09
C VAL A 7 25.45 -13.78 -8.45
N THR A 8 26.54 -13.01 -8.47
CA THR A 8 26.58 -11.66 -7.88
C THR A 8 25.56 -10.73 -8.54
N PHE A 9 25.49 -10.71 -9.87
CA PHE A 9 24.52 -9.88 -10.58
C PHE A 9 23.07 -10.29 -10.31
N LYS A 10 22.81 -11.58 -10.14
CA LYS A 10 21.47 -12.08 -9.80
C LYS A 10 21.06 -11.71 -8.37
N GLU A 11 21.99 -11.77 -7.42
CA GLU A 11 21.76 -11.33 -6.04
C GLU A 11 21.52 -9.81 -5.95
N ASP A 12 22.32 -9.00 -6.65
CA ASP A 12 22.16 -7.55 -6.69
C ASP A 12 20.81 -7.13 -7.32
N ALA A 13 20.38 -7.84 -8.37
CA ALA A 13 19.05 -7.65 -8.96
C ALA A 13 17.91 -7.97 -7.96
N ASN A 14 18.03 -9.06 -7.20
CA ASN A 14 17.04 -9.41 -6.16
C ASN A 14 16.98 -8.34 -5.05
N ILE A 15 18.13 -7.86 -4.59
CA ILE A 15 18.22 -6.81 -3.57
C ILE A 15 17.58 -5.50 -4.08
N THR A 16 17.83 -5.15 -5.34
CA THR A 16 17.23 -3.97 -5.98
C THR A 16 15.71 -4.11 -6.08
N LEU A 17 15.21 -5.29 -6.46
CA LEU A 17 13.77 -5.58 -6.50
C LEU A 17 13.13 -5.49 -5.12
N GLU A 18 13.76 -6.01 -4.06
CA GLU A 18 13.25 -5.91 -2.70
C GLU A 18 13.19 -4.46 -2.21
N LYS A 19 14.24 -3.66 -2.45
CA LYS A 19 14.27 -2.22 -2.12
C LYS A 19 13.15 -1.47 -2.84
N GLN A 20 12.96 -1.75 -4.13
CA GLN A 20 11.90 -1.12 -4.92
C GLN A 20 10.51 -1.55 -4.43
N ALA A 21 10.31 -2.82 -4.10
CA ALA A 21 9.06 -3.33 -3.55
C ALA A 21 8.72 -2.65 -2.21
N ALA A 22 9.69 -2.51 -1.31
CA ALA A 22 9.51 -1.80 -0.05
C ALA A 22 9.16 -0.31 -0.26
N MET A 23 9.84 0.36 -1.20
CA MET A 23 9.53 1.75 -1.55
C MET A 23 8.13 1.91 -2.13
N ASN A 24 7.76 1.05 -3.09
CA ASN A 24 6.43 1.03 -3.70
C ASN A 24 5.34 0.79 -2.65
N GLN A 25 5.54 -0.16 -1.74
CA GLN A 25 4.60 -0.43 -0.65
C GLN A 25 4.45 0.78 0.28
N ASN A 26 5.54 1.51 0.55
CA ASN A 26 5.47 2.73 1.36
C ASN A 26 4.71 3.86 0.64
N ILE A 27 4.90 4.02 -0.67
CA ILE A 27 4.15 4.99 -1.49
C ILE A 27 2.65 4.66 -1.45
N ILE A 28 2.27 3.40 -1.67
CA ILE A 28 0.87 2.94 -1.60
C ILE A 28 0.28 3.23 -0.21
N ARG A 29 1.01 2.89 0.87
CA ARG A 29 0.55 3.18 2.24
C ARG A 29 0.30 4.67 2.48
N LYS A 30 1.16 5.55 1.97
CA LYS A 30 0.99 7.01 2.09
C LYS A 30 -0.25 7.48 1.34
N TRP A 31 -0.48 6.99 0.11
CA TRP A 31 -1.66 7.31 -0.66
C TRP A 31 -2.94 6.84 0.02
N CYS A 32 -3.00 5.58 0.46
CA CYS A 32 -4.13 5.05 1.21
C CYS A 32 -4.43 5.87 2.47
N PHE A 33 -3.40 6.30 3.20
CA PHE A 33 -3.59 7.12 4.39
C PHE A 33 -4.12 8.53 4.08
N SER A 34 -3.68 9.14 2.98
CA SER A 34 -4.20 10.43 2.50
C SER A 34 -5.68 10.34 2.15
N ILE A 35 -6.07 9.31 1.40
CA ILE A 35 -7.48 9.02 1.04
C ILE A 35 -8.32 8.84 2.30
N LEU A 36 -7.87 8.00 3.23
CA LEU A 36 -8.53 7.75 4.51
C LEU A 36 -8.73 9.00 5.37
N LYS A 37 -7.85 10.01 5.25
CA LYS A 37 -8.01 11.30 5.95
C LYS A 37 -9.13 12.14 5.34
N MET A 38 -9.26 12.14 4.02
CA MET A 38 -10.26 12.91 3.29
C MET A 38 -11.67 12.29 3.40
N MET A 39 -11.75 10.97 3.55
CA MET A 39 -13.02 10.27 3.62
C MET A 39 -13.72 10.45 4.98
N ASP A 40 -14.91 11.05 4.99
CA ASP A 40 -15.75 11.16 6.20
C ASP A 40 -16.73 9.98 6.27
N MET A 41 -16.38 8.99 7.10
CA MET A 41 -17.20 7.79 7.31
C MET A 41 -18.54 8.16 7.96
N TYR A 42 -19.66 7.83 7.32
CA TYR A 42 -21.01 8.04 7.85
C TYR A 42 -21.29 9.48 8.33
N ARG A 43 -20.80 10.49 7.59
CA ARG A 43 -20.99 11.91 7.92
C ARG A 43 -20.49 12.32 9.32
N ARG A 44 -19.57 11.55 9.90
CA ARG A 44 -19.02 11.78 11.24
C ARG A 44 -17.51 11.61 11.25
N LYS A 45 -16.80 12.53 11.90
CA LYS A 45 -15.37 12.39 12.13
C LYS A 45 -15.11 11.19 13.06
N CYS A 46 -14.58 10.12 12.48
CA CYS A 46 -14.16 8.92 13.21
C CYS A 46 -12.64 8.84 13.34
N SER A 47 -12.16 8.17 14.39
CA SER A 47 -10.73 7.90 14.54
C SER A 47 -10.22 7.00 13.40
N MET A 48 -8.94 7.12 13.06
CA MET A 48 -8.31 6.32 12.00
C MET A 48 -8.43 4.81 12.21
N GLU A 49 -8.40 4.38 13.48
CA GLU A 49 -8.58 2.98 13.86
C GLU A 49 -9.97 2.47 13.49
N LYS A 50 -11.02 3.22 13.81
CA LYS A 50 -12.41 2.87 13.45
C LYS A 50 -12.65 2.89 11.94
N LYS A 51 -12.01 3.82 11.22
CA LYS A 51 -12.06 3.84 9.75
C LYS A 51 -11.47 2.54 9.17
N ARG A 52 -10.25 2.17 9.62
CA ARG A 52 -9.59 0.93 9.19
C ARG A 52 -10.39 -0.32 9.50
N PHE A 53 -10.94 -0.42 10.70
CA PHE A 53 -11.78 -1.54 11.11
C PHE A 53 -13.03 -1.68 10.23
N SER A 54 -13.71 -0.55 9.96
CA SER A 54 -14.92 -0.53 9.13
C SER A 54 -14.63 -0.92 7.68
N ILE A 55 -13.52 -0.44 7.10
CA ILE A 55 -13.09 -0.82 5.75
C ILE A 55 -12.73 -2.31 5.70
N GLY A 56 -12.06 -2.83 6.73
CA GLY A 56 -11.72 -4.26 6.80
C GLY A 56 -12.94 -5.18 6.85
N LEU A 57 -14.06 -4.72 7.42
CA LEU A 57 -15.31 -5.47 7.46
C LEU A 57 -16.03 -5.54 6.11
N LYS A 58 -15.95 -4.49 5.28
CA LYS A 58 -16.64 -4.39 3.99
C LYS A 58 -15.79 -3.69 2.93
N PRO A 59 -14.68 -4.30 2.48
CA PRO A 59 -13.70 -3.62 1.63
C PRO A 59 -14.26 -3.21 0.27
N MET A 60 -15.12 -4.03 -0.35
CA MET A 60 -15.68 -3.73 -1.68
C MET A 60 -16.57 -2.48 -1.67
N GLN A 61 -17.42 -2.33 -0.64
CA GLN A 61 -18.33 -1.19 -0.50
C GLN A 61 -17.56 0.13 -0.42
N TYR A 62 -16.51 0.21 0.40
CA TYR A 62 -15.72 1.44 0.52
C TYR A 62 -14.78 1.65 -0.66
N LEU A 63 -14.39 0.58 -1.36
CA LEU A 63 -13.61 0.72 -2.59
C LEU A 63 -14.44 1.39 -3.68
N GLU A 64 -15.70 1.00 -3.85
CA GLU A 64 -16.64 1.67 -4.76
C GLU A 64 -16.81 3.15 -4.39
N GLU A 65 -17.08 3.46 -3.12
CA GLU A 65 -17.23 4.84 -2.63
C GLU A 65 -15.97 5.70 -2.88
N VAL A 66 -14.78 5.11 -2.75
CA VAL A 66 -13.51 5.81 -3.04
C VAL A 66 -13.26 6.00 -4.53
N LEU A 67 -13.73 5.10 -5.38
CA LEU A 67 -13.54 5.17 -6.84
C LEU A 67 -14.57 6.06 -7.54
N GLU A 68 -15.75 6.23 -6.95
CA GLU A 68 -16.81 7.12 -7.45
C GLU A 68 -16.62 8.60 -7.06
N ALA A 69 -15.70 8.89 -6.13
CA ALA A 69 -15.38 10.23 -5.64
C ALA A 69 -14.30 10.95 -6.47
#